data_AF-A0A5C6S4F9-F1
#
_entry.id   AF-A0A5C6S4F9-F1
#
_cell.length_a   1.000
_cell.length_b   1.000
_cell.length_c   1.000
_cell.angle_alpha   90.00
_cell.angle_beta   90.00
_cell.angle_gamma   90.00
#
_symmetry.space_group_name_H-M   'P 1'
#
loop_
_entity.id
_entity.type
_entity.pdbx_description
1 polymer ?
#
loop_
_entity_poly.entity_id
_entity_poly.type
_entity_poly.pdbx_seq_one_letter_code
_entity_poly.pdbx_strand_id
1 'polypeptide(L)' 'MTPNASTWRSSADYEHLDVLTPSDLAWEWLRRNDAYDADFEASASGQGDPEPLTERIRQRWGLRFPRRSAGCAT' A
#
# COMPACT_ATOMS: atom_id res chain seq x y z
N MET A 1 -8.25 10.80 -18.14
CA MET A 1 -7.37 10.28 -19.22
C MET A 1 -7.62 8.79 -19.33
N THR A 2 -8.06 8.31 -20.49
CA THR A 2 -8.21 6.87 -20.77
C THR A 2 -6.83 6.30 -21.07
N PRO A 3 -6.33 5.30 -20.32
CA PRO A 3 -5.05 4.69 -20.61
C PRO A 3 -5.11 4.00 -21.99
N ASN A 4 -4.08 4.20 -22.81
CA ASN A 4 -3.99 3.56 -24.11
C ASN A 4 -3.70 2.07 -23.90
N ALA A 5 -4.72 1.24 -24.11
CA ALA A 5 -4.61 -0.20 -23.92
C ALA A 5 -4.01 -0.94 -25.13
N SER A 6 -3.62 -0.25 -26.21
CA SER A 6 -3.19 -0.90 -27.46
C SER A 6 -1.91 -1.72 -27.31
N THR A 7 -1.10 -1.44 -26.29
CA THR A 7 0.17 -2.10 -26.03
C THR A 7 0.08 -3.24 -25.00
N TRP A 8 -1.12 -3.62 -24.56
CA TRP A 8 -1.31 -4.64 -23.51
C TRP A 8 -0.71 -6.03 -23.81
N ARG A 9 -0.33 -6.32 -25.06
CA ARG A 9 0.36 -7.57 -25.46
C ARG A 9 1.88 -7.41 -25.63
N SER A 10 2.40 -6.20 -25.51
CA SER A 10 3.84 -5.93 -25.61
C SER A 10 4.51 -6.31 -24.30
N SER A 11 5.35 -7.35 -24.31
CA SER A 11 6.10 -7.78 -23.12
C SER A 11 7.05 -6.71 -22.59
N ALA A 12 7.57 -5.85 -23.47
CA ALA A 12 8.46 -4.74 -23.09
C ALA A 12 7.84 -3.76 -22.09
N ASP A 13 6.52 -3.55 -22.14
CA ASP A 13 5.81 -2.67 -21.21
C ASP A 13 5.74 -3.28 -19.79
N TYR A 14 5.99 -4.58 -19.66
CA TYR A 14 5.90 -5.35 -18.42
C TYR A 14 7.24 -5.93 -17.94
N GLU A 15 8.36 -5.63 -18.60
CA GLU A 15 9.70 -6.12 -18.22
C GLU A 15 10.07 -5.72 -16.77
N HIS A 16 9.54 -4.60 -16.29
CA HIS A 16 9.69 -4.16 -14.90
C HIS A 16 9.02 -5.10 -13.88
N LEU A 17 8.00 -5.88 -14.28
CA LEU A 17 7.36 -6.88 -13.42
C LEU A 17 8.28 -8.08 -13.14
N ASP A 18 9.23 -8.39 -14.03
CA ASP A 18 10.15 -9.51 -13.83
C ASP A 18 11.18 -9.25 -12.71
N VAL A 19 11.39 -7.97 -12.38
CA VAL A 19 12.33 -7.55 -11.33
C VAL A 19 11.61 -7.18 -10.02
N LEU A 20 10.28 -7.07 -10.06
CA LEU A 20 9.47 -6.72 -8.90
C LEU A 20 9.39 -7.90 -7.93
N THR A 21 9.67 -7.63 -6.65
CA THR A 21 9.45 -8.66 -5.63
C THR A 21 7.94 -8.88 -5.44
N PRO A 22 7.52 -10.05 -4.92
CA PRO A 22 6.11 -10.28 -4.58
C PRO A 22 5.52 -9.21 -3.65
N SER A 23 6.36 -8.64 -2.78
CA SER A 23 5.98 -7.54 -1.89
C SER A 23 5.70 -6.24 -2.65
N ASP A 24 6.54 -5.91 -3.62
CA ASP A 24 6.36 -4.70 -4.43
C ASP A 24 5.12 -4.82 -5.32
N LEU A 25 4.88 -5.99 -5.91
CA LEU A 25 3.66 -6.25 -6.67
C LEU A 25 2.42 -6.12 -5.77
N ALA A 26 2.43 -6.73 -4.59
CA ALA A 26 1.33 -6.60 -3.64
C ALA A 26 1.08 -5.13 -3.24
N TRP A 27 2.14 -4.33 -3.08
CA TRP A 27 2.03 -2.90 -2.80
C TRP A 27 1.43 -2.11 -3.97
N GLU A 28 1.81 -2.41 -5.21
CA GLU A 28 1.26 -1.80 -6.42
C GLU A 28 -0.25 -2.05 -6.59
N TRP A 29 -0.73 -3.22 -6.17
CA TRP A 29 -2.17 -3.53 -6.12
C TRP A 29 -2.87 -2.79 -4.98
N LEU A 30 -2.26 -2.74 -3.81
CA LEU A 30 -2.85 -2.12 -2.63
C LEU A 30 -3.06 -0.61 -2.82
N ARG A 31 -2.04 0.10 -3.35
CA ARG A 31 -2.13 1.56 -3.57
C ARG A 31 -3.10 1.98 -4.67
N ARG A 32 -3.53 1.06 -5.53
CA ARG A 32 -4.52 1.30 -6.59
C ARG A 32 -5.95 0.95 -6.16
N ASN A 33 -6.14 0.49 -4.92
CA ASN A 33 -7.45 0.14 -4.39
C ASN A 33 -8.10 1.38 -3.74
N ASP A 34 -9.23 1.84 -4.30
CA ASP A 34 -9.94 3.02 -3.81
C ASP A 34 -10.39 2.90 -2.34
N ALA A 35 -10.67 1.68 -1.87
CA ALA A 35 -11.04 1.46 -0.46
C ALA A 35 -9.83 1.55 0.47
N TYR A 36 -8.64 1.18 -0.01
CA TYR A 36 -7.40 1.38 0.73
C TYR A 36 -7.05 2.87 0.81
N ASP A 37 -7.20 3.59 -0.31
CA ASP A 37 -6.98 5.03 -0.38
C ASP A 37 -7.88 5.78 0.61
N ALA A 38 -9.18 5.48 0.62
CA ALA A 38 -10.13 6.06 1.57
C ALA A 38 -9.82 5.72 3.03
N ASP A 39 -9.41 4.47 3.32
CA ASP A 39 -8.98 4.08 4.67
C ASP A 39 -7.70 4.83 5.09
N PHE A 40 -6.75 4.99 4.17
CA PHE A 40 -5.49 5.69 4.40
C PHE A 40 -5.73 7.18 4.67
N GLU A 41 -6.54 7.87 3.86
CA GLU A 41 -6.92 9.27 4.07
C GLU A 41 -7.70 9.46 5.39
N ALA A 42 -8.59 8.54 5.74
CA ALA A 42 -9.26 8.53 7.04
C ALA A 42 -8.25 8.40 8.20
N SER A 43 -7.15 7.67 8.00
CA SER A 43 -6.06 7.59 8.99
C SER A 43 -5.14 8.79 9.04
N ALA A 44 -4.85 9.41 7.90
CA ALA A 44 -3.99 10.58 7.79
C ALA A 44 -4.67 11.86 8.28
N SER A 45 -5.99 11.95 8.15
CA SER A 45 -6.80 13.12 8.52
C SER A 45 -6.98 13.35 10.04
N GLY A 46 -6.41 12.48 10.90
CA GLY A 46 -6.09 12.83 12.29
C GLY A 46 -7.28 13.06 13.23
N GLN A 47 -8.49 12.59 12.92
CA GLN A 47 -9.59 12.58 13.89
C GLN A 47 -9.44 11.39 14.88
N GLY A 48 -8.46 11.46 15.78
CA GLY A 48 -8.28 10.52 16.89
C GLY A 48 -6.87 9.96 17.02
N ASP A 49 -6.68 9.08 18.00
CA ASP A 49 -5.41 8.40 18.24
C ASP A 49 -4.96 7.62 16.97
N PRO A 50 -3.75 7.89 16.45
CA PRO A 50 -3.29 7.28 15.20
C PRO A 50 -2.94 5.79 15.34
N GLU A 51 -2.60 5.31 16.53
CA GLU A 51 -2.28 3.90 16.82
C GLU A 51 -3.45 2.93 16.53
N PRO A 52 -4.66 3.08 17.11
CA PRO A 52 -5.78 2.18 16.86
C PRO A 52 -6.25 2.22 15.40
N LEU A 53 -6.16 3.36 14.74
CA LEU A 53 -6.56 3.52 13.35
C LEU A 53 -5.55 2.88 12.39
N THR A 54 -4.26 3.03 12.67
CA THR A 54 -3.18 2.35 11.94
C THR A 54 -3.28 0.83 12.13
N GLU A 55 -3.56 0.36 13.35
CA GLU A 55 -3.72 -1.07 13.63
C GLU A 55 -4.93 -1.68 12.91
N ARG A 56 -6.04 -0.94 12.81
CA ARG A 56 -7.22 -1.36 12.04
C ARG A 56 -6.90 -1.53 10.56
N ILE A 57 -6.14 -0.60 9.96
CA ILE A 57 -5.71 -0.67 8.56
C ILE A 57 -4.75 -1.84 8.35
N ARG A 58 -3.84 -2.09 9.29
CA ARG A 58 -2.94 -3.26 9.26
C ARG A 58 -3.70 -4.57 9.25
N GLN A 59 -4.69 -4.73 10.13
CA GLN A 59 -5.48 -5.96 10.22
C GLN A 59 -6.37 -6.17 8.99
N ARG A 60 -6.97 -5.09 8.47
CA ARG A 60 -7.84 -5.15 7.30
C ARG A 60 -7.09 -5.49 6.01
N TRP A 61 -5.89 -4.93 5.84
CA TRP A 61 -5.11 -5.04 4.60
C TRP A 61 -3.91 -5.99 4.70
N GLY A 62 -3.69 -6.61 5.87
CA GLY A 62 -2.58 -7.54 6.11
C GLY A 62 -1.20 -6.87 6.15
N LEU A 63 -1.14 -5.55 6.34
CA LEU A 63 0.12 -4.80 6.35
C LEU A 63 0.88 -5.03 7.66
N ARG A 64 2.12 -5.51 7.55
CA ARG A 64 3.02 -5.66 8.70
C ARG A 64 4.11 -4.61 8.63
N PHE A 65 3.87 -3.46 9.25
CA PHE A 65 4.94 -2.49 9.47
C PHE A 65 5.83 -2.98 10.61
N PRO A 66 7.16 -2.81 10.53
CA PRO A 66 8.02 -2.98 11.69
C PRO A 66 7.47 -2.10 12.80
N ARG A 67 6.99 -2.70 13.88
CA ARG A 67 6.70 -1.94 15.10
C ARG A 67 8.02 -1.25 15.44
N ARG A 68 8.05 0.09 15.44
CA ARG A 68 9.20 0.80 16.02
C ARG A 68 9.36 0.21 17.41
N SER A 69 10.46 -0.48 17.66
CA SER A 69 10.80 -0.93 19.00
C SER A 69 10.62 0.28 19.89
N ALA A 70 9.71 0.20 20.86
CA ALA A 70 9.52 1.28 21.81
C ALA A 70 10.92 1.62 22.33
N GLY A 71 11.37 2.84 22.05
CA GLY A 71 12.73 3.24 22.33
C GLY A 71 13.06 2.83 23.76
N CYS A 72 14.21 2.20 23.94
CA CYS A 72 14.81 2.06 25.24
C CYS A 72 14.94 3.48 25.79
N ALA A 73 13.99 3.90 26.62
CA ALA A 73 14.08 5.13 27.38
C ALA A 73 15.23 4.91 28.36
N THR A 74 16.36 5.57 28.10
CA THR A 74 17.45 5.73 29.06
C THR A 74 17.33 7.11 29.68
#